data_AF-A0A4Y2JS77-F1
#
_entry.id   AF-A0A4Y2JS77-F1
#
_cell.length_a   1.000
_cell.length_b   1.000
_cell.length_c   1.000
_cell.angle_alpha   90.00
_cell.angle_beta   90.00
_cell.angle_gamma   90.00
#
_symmetry.space_group_name_H-M   'P 1'
#
loop_
_entity.id
_entity.type
_entity.pdbx_description
1 polymer ?
#
loop_
_entity_poly.entity_id
_entity_poly.type
_entity_poly.pdbx_seq_one_letter_code
_entity_poly.pdbx_strand_id
1 'polypeptide(L)'
;MVALKIQTILFPITIISAYTSPAQNVHTTLQQIHEIISSLPEQKIIIVADLNGHNTLWGYRSNDNRGKVILDFILANNSNIINKPDTLTNLP
;
A
#
# COMPACT_ATOMS: atom_id res chain seq x y z
N MET A 1 7.09 2.33 9.55
CA MET A 1 7.26 1.64 8.26
C MET A 1 8.55 0.83 8.33
N VAL A 2 8.56 -0.35 7.73
CA VAL A 2 9.73 -1.23 7.60
C VAL A 2 9.75 -1.79 6.18
N ALA A 3 10.92 -1.88 5.57
CA ALA A 3 11.10 -2.58 4.30
C ALA A 3 12.10 -3.71 4.47
N LEU A 4 11.75 -4.90 3.99
CA LEU A 4 12.59 -6.09 4.04
C LEU A 4 12.81 -6.60 2.61
N LYS A 5 14.07 -6.82 2.24
CA LYS A 5 14.41 -7.53 1.01
C LYS A 5 14.64 -9.00 1.33
N ILE A 6 13.89 -9.87 0.68
CA ILE A 6 14.03 -11.33 0.73
C ILE A 6 14.71 -11.77 -0.55
N GLN A 7 15.89 -12.40 -0.42
CA GLN A 7 16.57 -12.99 -1.56
C GLN A 7 16.01 -14.40 -1.80
N THR A 8 15.45 -14.63 -2.97
CA THR A 8 15.02 -15.98 -3.41
C THR A 8 15.97 -16.51 -4.49
N ILE A 9 15.81 -17.79 -4.85
CA ILE A 9 16.58 -18.42 -5.93
C ILE A 9 16.22 -17.81 -7.30
N LEU A 10 14.97 -17.38 -7.50
CA LEU A 10 14.49 -16.86 -8.78
C LEU A 10 14.74 -15.35 -8.92
N PHE A 11 14.30 -14.57 -7.94
CA PHE A 11 14.45 -13.11 -7.93
C PHE A 11 14.28 -12.54 -6.51
N PRO A 12 14.88 -11.38 -6.20
CA PRO A 12 14.61 -10.71 -4.94
C PRO A 12 13.17 -10.19 -4.88
N ILE A 13 12.57 -10.27 -3.69
CA ILE A 13 11.26 -9.68 -3.39
C ILE A 13 11.46 -8.69 -2.25
N THR A 14 10.95 -7.48 -2.42
CA THR A 14 10.91 -6.48 -1.34
C THR A 14 9.51 -6.40 -0.77
N ILE A 15 9.38 -6.54 0.55
CA ILE A 15 8.14 -6.38 1.28
C ILE A 15 8.21 -5.07 2.06
N ILE A 16 7.25 -4.17 1.82
CA ILE A 16 7.10 -2.92 2.56
C ILE A 16 5.90 -3.07 3.50
N SER A 17 6.16 -2.97 4.80
CA SER A 17 5.13 -2.92 5.84
C SER A 17 4.96 -1.48 6.33
N ALA A 18 3.75 -0.94 6.23
CA ALA A 18 3.47 0.44 6.62
C ALA A 18 2.19 0.56 7.45
N TYR A 19 2.17 1.55 8.33
CA TYR A 19 1.01 1.94 9.11
C TYR A 19 0.95 3.46 9.14
N THR A 20 -0.25 4.01 8.96
CA THR A 20 -0.50 5.43 9.18
C THR A 20 -1.78 5.58 9.98
N SER A 21 -1.69 6.21 11.16
CA SER A 21 -2.86 6.48 12.00
C SER A 21 -3.90 7.34 11.25
N PRO A 22 -5.20 7.20 11.53
CA PRO A 22 -6.24 8.05 10.94
C PRO A 22 -5.99 9.55 11.10
N ALA A 23 -5.36 9.96 12.21
CA ALA A 23 -5.06 11.36 12.51
C ALA A 23 -3.80 11.90 11.81
N GLN A 24 -2.95 11.02 11.27
CA GLN A 24 -1.70 11.40 10.61
C GLN A 24 -1.90 11.68 9.13
N ASN A 25 -1.09 12.54 8.53
CA ASN A 25 -1.12 12.78 7.09
C ASN A 25 -0.62 11.53 6.32
N VAL A 26 -1.47 10.95 5.46
CA VAL A 26 -1.14 9.78 4.62
C VAL A 26 -0.04 10.07 3.61
N HIS A 27 0.07 11.31 3.14
CA HIS A 27 1.02 11.70 2.10
C HIS A 27 2.47 11.45 2.53
N THR A 28 2.80 11.64 3.81
CA THR A 28 4.15 11.38 4.32
C THR A 28 4.52 9.90 4.18
N THR A 29 3.61 8.99 4.52
CA THR A 29 3.86 7.54 4.37
C THR A 29 3.91 7.14 2.90
N LEU A 30 3.02 7.67 2.05
CA LEU A 30 3.04 7.39 0.61
C LEU A 30 4.33 7.88 -0.06
N GLN A 31 4.84 9.05 0.32
CA GLN A 31 6.11 9.56 -0.19
C GLN A 31 7.28 8.64 0.21
N GLN A 32 7.33 8.19 1.46
CA GLN A 32 8.36 7.25 1.91
C GLN A 32 8.31 5.92 1.15
N ILE A 33 7.10 5.41 0.87
CA ILE A 33 6.93 4.21 0.04
C ILE A 33 7.42 4.47 -1.39
N HIS A 34 7.08 5.62 -1.98
CA HIS A 34 7.53 6.01 -3.32
C HIS A 34 9.06 6.09 -3.43
N GLU A 35 9.72 6.66 -2.43
CA GLU A 35 11.19 6.74 -2.37
C GLU A 35 11.81 5.34 -2.38
N ILE A 36 11.24 4.39 -1.61
CA ILE A 36 11.67 2.99 -1.63
C ILE A 36 11.45 2.36 -3.01
N ILE A 37 10.26 2.49 -3.60
CA ILE A 37 9.95 1.95 -4.93
C ILE A 37 10.95 2.50 -5.97
N SER A 38 11.19 3.81 -5.94
CA SER A 38 12.09 4.49 -6.90
C SER A 38 13.55 4.07 -6.76
N SER A 39 13.97 3.66 -5.56
CA SER A 39 15.32 3.12 -5.32
C SER A 39 15.50 1.66 -5.74
N LEU A 40 14.41 0.96 -6.11
CA LEU A 40 14.39 -0.47 -6.43
C LEU A 40 13.77 -0.73 -7.82
N PRO A 41 14.29 -0.11 -8.90
CA PRO A 41 13.74 -0.32 -10.24
C PRO A 41 13.76 -1.80 -10.59
N GLU A 42 12.70 -2.25 -11.27
CA GLU A 42 12.51 -3.63 -11.78
C GLU A 42 12.39 -4.74 -10.72
N GLN A 43 12.43 -4.43 -9.42
CA GLN A 43 12.22 -5.42 -8.37
C GLN A 43 10.74 -5.75 -8.17
N LYS A 44 10.47 -6.97 -7.71
CA LYS A 44 9.13 -7.37 -7.26
C LYS A 44 8.88 -6.79 -5.88
N ILE A 45 7.88 -5.92 -5.77
CA ILE A 45 7.53 -5.24 -4.52
C ILE A 45 6.13 -5.67 -4.09
N ILE A 46 5.99 -5.98 -2.80
CA ILE A 46 4.70 -6.21 -2.14
C ILE A 46 4.55 -5.15 -1.05
N ILE A 47 3.47 -4.39 -1.10
CA ILE A 47 3.14 -3.40 -0.08
C ILE A 47 2.01 -3.98 0.78
N VAL A 48 2.26 -4.11 2.07
CA VAL A 48 1.28 -4.52 3.07
C VAL A 48 1.12 -3.36 4.02
N ALA A 49 -0.02 -2.67 3.95
CA ALA A 49 -0.18 -1.43 4.70
C ALA A 49 -1.57 -1.25 5.27
N ASP A 50 -1.64 -0.77 6.50
CA ASP A 50 -2.84 -0.16 7.06
C ASP A 50 -2.69 1.36 7.00
N LEU A 51 -3.25 1.93 5.93
CA LEU A 51 -3.20 3.35 5.65
C LEU A 51 -4.44 4.09 6.15
N ASN A 52 -5.41 3.39 6.77
CA ASN A 52 -6.66 3.97 7.30
C ASN A 52 -7.47 4.83 6.30
N GLY A 53 -7.49 4.46 5.01
CA GLY A 53 -8.32 5.13 3.99
C GLY A 53 -9.39 4.20 3.43
N HIS A 54 -10.59 4.73 3.19
CA HIS A 54 -11.74 3.96 2.74
C HIS A 54 -11.89 4.03 1.22
N ASN A 55 -11.91 2.86 0.56
CA ASN A 55 -12.26 2.76 -0.85
C ASN A 55 -12.94 1.43 -1.17
N THR A 56 -13.89 1.46 -2.11
CA THR A 56 -14.63 0.30 -2.59
C THR A 56 -13.74 -0.76 -3.23
N LEU A 57 -12.61 -0.38 -3.81
CA LEU A 57 -11.66 -1.30 -4.45
C LEU A 57 -10.95 -2.24 -3.46
N TRP A 58 -10.94 -1.91 -2.17
CA TRP A 58 -10.41 -2.79 -1.12
C TRP A 58 -11.45 -3.05 0.00
N GLY A 59 -12.74 -2.96 -0.34
CA GLY A 59 -13.83 -3.55 0.45
C GLY A 59 -14.57 -2.62 1.42
N TYR A 60 -14.36 -1.30 1.33
CA TYR A 60 -15.23 -0.35 2.03
C TYR A 60 -16.52 -0.06 1.24
N ARG A 61 -17.58 0.37 1.93
CA ARG A 61 -18.86 0.72 1.28
C ARG A 61 -18.84 2.04 0.51
N SER A 62 -17.87 2.90 0.80
CA SER A 62 -17.74 4.22 0.21
C SER A 62 -16.28 4.66 0.12
N ASN A 63 -16.04 5.71 -0.68
CA ASN A 63 -14.72 6.28 -0.91
C ASN A 63 -14.58 7.58 -0.13
N ASP A 64 -13.68 7.63 0.84
CA ASP A 64 -13.32 8.88 1.52
C ASP A 64 -12.18 9.61 0.79
N ASN A 65 -11.86 10.83 1.21
CA ASN A 65 -10.80 11.62 0.55
C ASN A 65 -9.43 10.94 0.68
N ARG A 66 -9.18 10.28 1.81
CA ARG A 66 -7.92 9.60 2.08
C ARG A 66 -7.74 8.36 1.20
N GLY A 67 -8.80 7.58 1.00
CA GLY A 67 -8.84 6.45 0.09
C GLY A 67 -8.73 6.85 -1.38
N LYS A 68 -9.24 8.02 -1.77
CA LYS A 68 -8.96 8.57 -3.12
C LYS A 68 -7.48 8.87 -3.31
N VAL A 69 -6.84 9.52 -2.33
CA VAL A 69 -5.38 9.79 -2.36
C VAL A 69 -4.55 8.51 -2.45
N ILE A 70 -4.92 7.47 -1.69
CA ILE A 70 -4.25 6.16 -1.76
C ILE A 70 -4.45 5.52 -3.14
N LEU A 71 -5.66 5.62 -3.72
CA LEU A 71 -5.92 5.11 -5.06
C LEU A 71 -5.11 5.85 -6.12
N ASP A 72 -5.05 7.17 -6.06
CA ASP A 72 -4.24 7.98 -6.99
C ASP A 72 -2.75 7.55 -6.94
N PHE A 73 -2.24 7.29 -5.73
CA PHE A 73 -0.90 6.75 -5.55
C PHE A 73 -0.72 5.36 -6.19
N ILE A 74 -1.67 4.44 -6.00
CA ILE A 74 -1.62 3.10 -6.58
C ILE A 74 -1.60 3.18 -8.12
N LEU A 75 -2.46 4.03 -8.70
CA LEU A 75 -2.55 4.24 -10.14
C LEU A 75 -1.26 4.87 -10.69
N ALA A 76 -0.71 5.88 -10.01
CA ALA A 76 0.53 6.56 -10.41
C ALA A 76 1.76 5.64 -10.41
N ASN A 77 1.76 4.59 -9.57
CA ASN A 77 2.83 3.59 -9.51
C ASN A 77 2.49 2.31 -10.28
N ASN A 78 1.45 2.31 -11.12
CA ASN A 78 0.99 1.14 -11.90
C ASN A 78 0.86 -0.14 -11.05
N SER A 79 0.46 0.02 -9.78
CA SER A 79 0.40 -1.07 -8.81
C SER A 79 -0.94 -1.78 -8.84
N ASN A 80 -0.95 -3.07 -8.54
CA ASN A 80 -2.16 -3.88 -8.50
C ASN A 80 -2.71 -4.00 -7.08
N ILE A 81 -4.03 -3.91 -6.93
CA ILE A 81 -4.73 -4.17 -5.66
C ILE A 81 -5.01 -5.68 -5.58
N ILE A 82 -4.60 -6.31 -4.47
CA ILE A 82 -4.79 -7.75 -4.22
C ILE A 82 -5.98 -8.05 -3.30
N ASN A 83 -6.53 -7.04 -2.63
CA ASN A 83 -7.69 -7.17 -1.75
C ASN A 83 -8.90 -7.69 -2.54
N LYS A 84 -9.74 -8.50 -1.88
CA LYS A 84 -11.05 -8.88 -2.42
C LYS A 84 -12.12 -7.94 -1.85
N PRO A 85 -13.05 -7.41 -2.68
CA PRO A 85 -14.03 -6.42 -2.24
C PRO A 85 -14.95 -6.89 -1.10
N ASP A 86 -15.16 -8.21 -0.97
CA ASP A 86 -16.14 -8.78 -0.03
C ASP A 86 -15.51 -9.35 1.25
N THR A 87 -14.22 -9.07 1.51
CA THR A 87 -13.56 -9.46 2.76
C THR A 87 -13.42 -8.23 3.65
N LEU A 88 -14.37 -8.06 4.58
CA LEU A 88 -14.27 -7.05 5.64
C LEU A 88 -12.97 -7.28 6.44
N THR A 89 -12.08 -6.30 6.48
CA THR A 89 -10.94 -6.26 7.43
C THR A 89 -11.36 -5.74 8.81
N ASN A 90 -12.61 -5.94 9.20
CA ASN A 90 -13.02 -5.80 10.58
C ASN A 90 -12.50 -7.02 11.32
N LEU A 91 -11.28 -6.93 11.84
CA LEU A 91 -10.94 -7.70 13.04
C LEU A 91 -11.99 -7.35 14.11
N PRO A 92 -12.57 -8.34 14.81
CA PRO A 92 -13.56 -8.11 15.86
C PRO A 92 -13.06 -7.19 16.97
#